data_AF-A0A4Q4ZRX2-F1
#
_entry.id   AF-A0A4Q4ZRX2-F1
#
_cell.length_a   1.000
_cell.length_b   1.000
_cell.length_c   1.000
_cell.angle_alpha   90.00
_cell.angle_beta   90.00
_cell.angle_gamma   90.00
#
_symmetry.space_group_name_H-M   'P 1'
#
loop_
_entity.id
_entity.type
_entity.pdbx_description
1 polymer ?
#
loop_
_entity_poly.entity_id
_entity_poly.type
_entity_poly.pdbx_seq_one_letter_code
_entity_poly.pdbx_strand_id
1 'polypeptide(L)'
;MKLPEGYHGSVVEKGQPKPEERSREEMAEDIELQEEQDSPIDVGHMRGKSTFDEVIVWGHEVTADSGADPYVRSIEEWISFAEQIHAYPTEQGSTGK
;
A
#
# COMPACT_ATOMS: atom_id res chain seq x y z
N MET A 1 16.79 13.85 -0.83
CA MET A 1 16.66 12.89 0.29
C MET A 1 16.42 11.53 -0.29
N LYS A 2 17.31 10.58 -0.01
CA LYS A 2 17.16 9.20 -0.46
C LYS A 2 16.18 8.47 0.42
N LEU A 3 15.37 7.61 -0.18
CA LEU A 3 14.49 6.73 0.58
C LEU A 3 15.31 5.71 1.41
N PRO A 4 14.74 5.19 2.53
CA PRO A 4 15.40 4.16 3.32
C PRO A 4 15.75 2.91 2.50
N GLU A 5 16.79 2.21 2.92
CA GLU A 5 17.24 0.99 2.24
C GLU A 5 16.12 -0.06 2.19
N GLY A 6 15.95 -0.70 1.03
CA GLY A 6 14.87 -1.67 0.80
C GLY A 6 13.53 -1.05 0.40
N TYR A 7 13.41 0.28 0.42
CA TYR A 7 12.20 1.00 0.00
C TYR A 7 12.39 1.72 -1.34
N HIS A 8 11.29 1.83 -2.09
CA HIS A 8 11.19 2.68 -3.28
C HIS A 8 9.83 3.37 -3.30
N GLY A 9 9.79 4.54 -3.92
CA GLY A 9 8.56 5.26 -4.19
C GLY A 9 7.93 4.81 -5.49
N SER A 10 6.59 4.81 -5.57
CA SER A 10 5.84 4.46 -6.78
C SER A 10 4.78 5.51 -7.09
N VAL A 11 4.76 5.97 -8.34
CA VAL A 11 3.72 6.85 -8.86
C VAL A 11 2.65 5.98 -9.50
N VAL A 12 1.43 6.10 -9.01
CA VAL A 12 0.29 5.25 -9.37
C VAL A 12 -0.88 6.10 -9.84
N GLU A 13 -1.64 5.58 -10.80
CA GLU A 13 -2.87 6.19 -11.31
C GLU A 13 -4.05 5.26 -11.06
N LYS A 14 -5.18 5.85 -10.66
CA LYS A 14 -6.43 5.11 -10.52
C LYS A 14 -6.88 4.57 -11.89
N GLY A 15 -7.08 3.27 -11.97
CA GLY A 15 -7.70 2.61 -13.12
C GLY A 15 -9.15 3.04 -13.28
N GLN A 16 -9.66 2.95 -14.50
CA GLN A 16 -11.09 3.18 -14.74
C GLN A 16 -11.90 2.07 -14.05
N PRO A 17 -13.04 2.42 -13.41
CA PRO A 17 -13.93 1.40 -12.87
C PRO A 17 -14.40 0.50 -14.00
N LYS A 18 -14.49 -0.82 -13.74
CA LYS A 18 -15.07 -1.74 -14.71
C LYS A 18 -16.55 -1.36 -14.92
N PRO A 19 -17.08 -1.41 -16.15
CA PRO A 19 -18.52 -1.31 -16.37
C PRO A 19 -19.20 -2.44 -15.59
N GLU A 20 -20.22 -2.14 -14.81
CA GLU A 20 -21.09 -3.16 -14.20
C GLU A 20 -21.76 -3.95 -15.33
N GLU A 21 -21.25 -5.15 -15.63
CA GLU A 21 -22.01 -6.14 -16.40
C GLU A 21 -23.11 -6.66 -15.47
N ARG A 22 -24.26 -5.98 -15.45
CA ARG A 22 -25.47 -6.55 -14.83
C ARG A 22 -25.88 -7.75 -15.67
N SER A 23 -25.47 -8.94 -15.23
CA SER A 23 -26.02 -10.21 -15.73
C SER A 23 -27.53 -10.17 -15.55
N ARG A 24 -28.25 -10.25 -16.66
CA ARG A 24 -29.72 -10.15 -16.77
C ARG A 24 -30.44 -11.36 -16.14
N GLU A 25 -29.72 -12.23 -15.43
CA GLU A 25 -30.18 -13.52 -14.94
C GLU A 25 -30.72 -13.49 -13.51
N GLU A 26 -30.50 -12.43 -12.72
CA GLU A 26 -30.93 -12.36 -11.30
C GLU A 26 -32.40 -11.95 -11.08
N MET A 27 -33.25 -11.97 -12.10
CA MET A 27 -34.70 -11.68 -11.97
C MET A 27 -35.58 -12.92 -12.14
N ALA A 28 -35.04 -14.12 -11.93
CA ALA A 28 -35.83 -15.33 -11.92
C ALA A 28 -35.38 -16.27 -10.80
N GLU A 29 -36.32 -16.47 -9.88
CA GLU A 29 -36.49 -17.67 -9.03
C GLU A 29 -35.98 -17.60 -7.58
N ASP A 30 -37.00 -17.50 -6.72
CA ASP A 30 -37.11 -17.72 -5.28
C ASP A 30 -36.37 -18.97 -4.75
N ILE A 31 -35.83 -18.82 -3.53
CA ILE A 31 -35.56 -19.85 -2.52
C ILE A 31 -34.48 -20.88 -2.86
N GLU A 32 -33.25 -20.58 -2.46
CA GLU A 32 -32.36 -21.48 -1.73
C GLU A 32 -31.38 -20.61 -0.92
N LEU A 33 -31.19 -20.93 0.37
CA LEU A 33 -30.16 -20.31 1.23
C LEU A 33 -28.78 -20.69 0.68
N GLN A 34 -28.38 -20.02 -0.40
CA GLN A 34 -27.02 -20.08 -0.90
C GLN A 34 -26.21 -19.19 0.01
N GLU A 35 -25.28 -19.81 0.74
CA GLU A 35 -24.25 -19.16 1.55
C GLU A 35 -23.85 -17.85 0.86
N GLU A 36 -23.89 -16.73 1.59
CA GLU A 36 -23.35 -15.43 1.15
C GLU A 36 -21.87 -15.64 0.83
N GLN A 37 -21.61 -16.16 -0.36
CA GLN A 37 -20.29 -16.48 -0.85
C GLN A 37 -19.72 -15.12 -1.20
N ASP A 38 -18.93 -14.57 -0.26
CA ASP A 38 -18.04 -13.41 -0.39
C ASP A 38 -17.98 -12.88 -1.82
N SER A 39 -18.97 -12.06 -2.20
CA SER A 39 -18.90 -11.34 -3.46
C SER A 39 -17.63 -10.51 -3.36
N PRO A 40 -16.60 -10.75 -4.21
CA PRO A 40 -15.31 -10.10 -4.04
C PRO A 40 -15.55 -8.60 -4.08
N ILE A 41 -15.21 -7.92 -2.98
CA ILE A 41 -15.30 -6.47 -2.87
C ILE A 41 -14.59 -5.89 -4.09
N ASP A 42 -15.32 -5.15 -4.94
CA ASP A 42 -14.74 -4.52 -6.13
C ASP A 42 -13.74 -3.46 -5.69
N VAL A 43 -12.47 -3.87 -5.58
CA VAL A 43 -11.36 -3.02 -5.22
C VAL A 43 -10.89 -2.28 -6.46
N GLY A 44 -10.95 -0.94 -6.42
CA GLY A 44 -10.54 -0.10 -7.53
C GLY A 44 -9.11 -0.41 -7.99
N HIS A 45 -8.92 -0.66 -9.28
CA HIS A 45 -7.61 -0.96 -9.84
C HIS A 45 -6.67 0.26 -9.78
N MET A 46 -5.38 0.03 -9.57
CA MET A 46 -4.32 1.05 -9.67
C MET A 46 -3.25 0.59 -10.66
N ARG A 47 -2.76 1.51 -11.49
CA ARG A 47 -1.70 1.26 -12.49
C ARG A 47 -0.45 2.03 -12.10
N GLY A 48 0.67 1.33 -11.96
CA GLY A 48 1.99 1.94 -11.79
C GLY A 48 2.43 2.69 -13.04
N LYS A 49 2.92 3.92 -12.87
CA LYS A 49 3.47 4.77 -13.93
C LYS A 49 4.99 4.83 -13.90
N SER A 50 5.56 4.97 -12.70
CA SER A 50 7.01 5.08 -12.52
C SER A 50 7.40 4.81 -11.07
N THR A 51 8.69 4.60 -10.83
CA THR A 51 9.27 4.49 -9.49
C THR A 51 10.33 5.58 -9.26
N PHE A 52 10.68 5.84 -8.01
CA PHE A 52 11.72 6.78 -7.62
C PHE A 52 12.41 6.36 -6.32
N ASP A 53 13.69 6.70 -6.19
CA ASP A 53 14.52 6.36 -5.01
C ASP A 53 14.91 7.59 -4.18
N GLU A 54 14.59 8.80 -4.67
CA GLU A 54 14.92 10.06 -4.05
C GLU A 54 13.80 11.08 -4.23
N VAL A 55 13.55 11.87 -3.17
CA VAL A 55 12.62 13.00 -3.14
C VAL A 55 13.38 14.28 -2.80
N ILE A 56 13.01 15.37 -3.46
CA ILE A 56 13.53 16.71 -3.13
C ILE A 56 12.43 17.49 -2.43
N VAL A 57 12.71 17.94 -1.21
CA VAL A 57 11.82 18.79 -0.42
C VAL A 57 12.24 20.24 -0.58
N TRP A 58 11.31 21.07 -1.01
CA TRP A 58 11.55 22.49 -1.29
C TRP A 58 10.94 23.33 -0.17
N GLY A 59 11.80 24.01 0.59
CA GLY A 59 11.41 25.04 1.57
C GLY A 59 11.51 26.44 0.98
N HIS A 60 10.68 27.37 1.45
CA HIS A 60 10.66 28.75 0.94
C HIS A 60 11.94 29.55 1.27
N GLU A 61 12.61 29.26 2.40
CA GLU A 61 13.79 30.03 2.86
C GLU A 61 14.95 29.18 3.39
N VAL A 62 14.69 27.95 3.83
CA VAL A 62 15.70 27.05 4.40
C VAL A 62 15.68 25.73 3.64
N THR A 63 16.87 25.21 3.34
CA THR A 63 17.02 23.87 2.80
C THR A 63 16.45 22.86 3.78
N ALA A 64 15.52 22.02 3.33
CA ALA A 64 14.96 20.94 4.11
C ALA A 64 16.03 19.88 4.39
N ASP A 65 16.69 20.02 5.54
CA ASP A 65 17.71 19.11 6.04
C ASP A 65 17.07 18.09 6.99
N SER A 66 17.45 16.82 6.91
CA SER A 66 16.88 15.73 7.72
C SER A 66 17.06 15.97 9.23
N GLY A 67 18.07 16.75 9.65
CA GLY A 67 18.30 17.09 11.05
C GLY A 67 17.35 18.16 11.65
N ALA A 68 16.71 18.98 10.80
CA ALA A 68 15.92 20.14 11.24
C ALA A 68 14.50 20.17 10.66
N ASP A 69 14.27 19.54 9.51
CA ASP A 69 12.98 19.53 8.83
C ASP A 69 12.09 18.39 9.37
N PRO A 70 10.93 18.72 9.98
CA PRO A 70 10.06 17.73 10.60
C PRO A 70 9.44 16.77 9.58
N TYR A 71 9.26 17.16 8.32
CA TYR A 71 8.65 16.31 7.30
C TYR A 71 9.64 15.26 6.78
N VAL A 72 10.88 15.69 6.52
CA VAL A 72 11.95 14.77 6.12
C VAL A 72 12.19 13.74 7.23
N ARG A 73 12.31 14.23 8.47
CA ARG A 73 12.49 13.38 9.66
C ARG A 73 11.34 12.40 9.87
N SER A 74 10.09 12.84 9.70
CA SER A 74 8.92 11.98 9.90
C SER A 74 8.89 10.78 8.96
N ILE A 75 9.33 10.95 7.70
CA ILE A 75 9.35 9.85 6.72
C ILE A 75 10.35 8.77 7.16
N GLU A 76 11.56 9.18 7.55
CA GLU A 76 12.61 8.26 7.98
C GLU A 76 12.24 7.55 9.29
N GLU A 77 11.81 8.31 10.31
CA GLU A 77 11.50 7.77 11.63
C GLU A 77 10.26 6.87 11.62
N TRP A 78 9.22 7.22 10.85
CA TRP A 78 8.01 6.41 10.79
C TRP A 78 8.25 5.04 10.15
N ILE A 79 9.03 4.98 9.07
CA ILE A 79 9.37 3.72 8.40
C ILE A 79 10.13 2.82 9.37
N SER A 80 11.19 3.34 10.01
CA SER A 80 11.99 2.56 10.97
C SER A 80 11.18 2.11 12.19
N PHE A 81 10.24 2.93 12.65
CA PHE A 81 9.36 2.57 13.76
C PHE A 81 8.36 1.46 13.37
N ALA A 82 7.74 1.56 12.20
CA ALA A 82 6.79 0.57 11.71
C ALA A 82 7.46 -0.80 11.48
N GLU A 83 8.70 -0.83 10.97
CA GLU A 83 9.50 -2.04 10.86
C GLU A 83 9.65 -2.77 12.20
N GLN A 84 9.92 -2.03 13.27
CA GLN A 84 10.09 -2.61 14.60
C GLN A 84 8.79 -3.16 15.18
N ILE A 85 7.65 -2.48 14.98
CA ILE A 85 6.34 -2.97 15.43
C ILE A 85 5.95 -4.25 14.69
N HIS A 86 6.22 -4.31 13.39
CA HIS A 86 5.79 -5.40 12.51
C HIS A 86 6.86 -6.46 12.29
N ALA A 87 7.95 -6.45 13.07
CA ALA A 87 8.97 -7.48 13.08
C ALA A 87 8.47 -8.73 13.84
N TYR A 88 7.83 -9.64 13.13
CA TYR A 88 7.42 -10.93 13.69
C TYR A 88 8.62 -11.89 13.80
N PRO A 89 8.76 -12.65 14.90
CA PRO A 89 9.73 -13.73 14.98
C PRO A 89 9.49 -14.70 13.82
N THR A 90 10.50 -14.89 12.98
CA THR A 90 10.49 -16.01 12.04
C THR A 90 10.78 -17.27 12.84
N GLU A 91 9.88 -18.25 12.80
CA GLU A 91 10.09 -19.57 13.38
C GLU A 91 11.23 -20.29 12.63
N GLN A 92 12.47 -19.89 12.88
CA GLN A 92 13.67 -20.63 12.53
C GLN A 92 14.33 -21.09 13.83
N GLY A 93 13.76 -22.17 14.36
CA GLY A 93 14.22 -22.82 15.58
C GLY A 93 13.56 -24.17 15.86
N SER A 94 12.95 -24.82 14.87
CA SER A 94 12.56 -26.24 14.94
C SER A 94 13.22 -27.01 13.80
N THR A 95 14.53 -27.20 13.92
CA THR A 95 15.22 -28.35 13.31
C THR A 95 16.21 -28.87 14.34
N GLY A 96 16.04 -30.14 14.70
CA GLY A 96 16.51 -30.70 15.96
C GLY A 96 17.99 -31.08 16.02
N LYS A 97 18.46 -31.22 17.26
CA LYS A 97 18.92 -32.49 17.82
C LYS A 97 18.96 -32.41 19.34
#